data_AF-A0A6I9NI89-F1
#
_entry.id   AF-A0A6I9NI89-F1
#
_cell.length_a   1.000
_cell.length_b   1.000
_cell.length_c   1.000
_cell.angle_alpha   90.00
_cell.angle_beta   90.00
_cell.angle_gamma   90.00
#
_symmetry.space_group_name_H-M   'P 1'
#
loop_
_entity.id
_entity.type
_entity.pdbx_description
1 polymer ?
#
loop_
_entity_poly.entity_id
_entity_poly.type
_entity_poly.pdbx_seq_one_letter_code
_entity_poly.pdbx_strand_id
1 'polypeptide(L)'
;MKDPELGNFCDFTAPIRGVYYIRFTANAPSNFPMSAVLYKNDNHIELIAHEQPGGEGSDTASNGAALMLEEGDRLKMVLWTDTQIWDNSNHHSTFSGFLLFPQ
;
A
#
# COMPACT_ATOMS: atom_id res chain seq x y z
N MET A 1 11.19 -13.93 -2.98
CA MET A 1 12.47 -13.27 -2.63
C MET A 1 12.08 -11.89 -2.11
N LYS A 2 12.39 -11.55 -0.85
CA LYS A 2 12.20 -10.17 -0.35
C LYS A 2 13.04 -9.28 -1.25
N ASP A 3 12.40 -8.47 -2.08
CA ASP A 3 13.14 -7.46 -2.82
C ASP A 3 13.65 -6.41 -1.82
N PRO A 4 14.98 -6.26 -1.65
CA PRO A 4 15.56 -5.30 -0.73
C PRO A 4 15.30 -3.84 -1.12
N GLU A 5 14.90 -3.57 -2.37
CA GLU A 5 14.56 -2.23 -2.86
C GLU A 5 13.09 -1.85 -2.65
N LEU A 6 12.22 -2.83 -2.34
CA LEU A 6 10.77 -2.62 -2.12
C LEU A 6 10.43 -2.07 -0.73
N GLY A 7 11.40 -1.54 0.00
CA GLY A 7 11.26 -1.04 1.37
C GLY A 7 10.11 -0.05 1.56
N ASN A 8 9.72 0.70 0.52
CA ASN A 8 8.45 1.42 0.41
C ASN A 8 8.13 1.65 -1.08
N PHE A 9 7.09 1.04 -1.66
CA PHE A 9 6.65 1.39 -3.04
C PHE A 9 5.71 2.61 -3.09
N CYS A 10 5.43 3.21 -1.93
CA CYS A 10 4.73 4.47 -1.80
C CYS A 10 5.35 5.29 -0.68
N ASP A 11 5.65 6.55 -1.00
CA ASP A 11 5.96 7.61 -0.05
C ASP A 11 5.21 8.87 -0.49
N PHE A 12 4.06 9.11 0.13
CA PHE A 12 3.18 10.24 -0.19
C PHE A 12 3.12 11.19 1.00
N THR A 13 3.26 12.48 0.76
CA THR A 13 3.04 13.53 1.78
C THR A 13 1.94 14.45 1.29
N ALA A 14 0.91 14.65 2.12
CA ALA A 14 -0.18 15.55 1.79
C ALA A 14 0.33 16.99 1.71
N PRO A 15 0.26 17.66 0.54
CA PRO A 15 0.80 19.01 0.38
C PRO A 15 -0.08 20.09 1.00
N ILE A 16 -1.35 19.80 1.25
CA ILE A 16 -2.32 20.68 1.91
C ILE A 16 -3.31 19.82 2.70
N ARG A 17 -4.06 20.45 3.60
CA ARG A 17 -5.18 19.78 4.26
C ARG A 17 -6.29 19.46 3.25
N GLY A 18 -6.88 18.27 3.35
CA GLY A 18 -8.03 17.91 2.54
C GLY A 18 -8.45 16.46 2.64
N VAL A 19 -9.51 16.12 1.91
CA VAL A 19 -9.94 14.74 1.73
C VAL A 19 -9.24 14.17 0.50
N TYR A 20 -8.48 13.10 0.67
CA TYR A 20 -7.76 12.40 -0.39
C TYR A 20 -8.39 11.04 -0.63
N TYR A 21 -8.61 10.65 -1.88
CA TYR A 21 -8.88 9.26 -2.22
C TYR A 21 -7.55 8.54 -2.39
N ILE A 22 -7.30 7.52 -1.58
CA ILE A 22 -6.11 6.69 -1.62
C ILE A 22 -6.51 5.26 -1.97
N ARG A 23 -5.79 4.64 -2.91
CA ARG A 23 -5.98 3.24 -3.30
C ARG A 23 -4.65 2.58 -3.59
N PHE A 24 -4.52 1.32 -3.22
CA PHE A 24 -3.40 0.49 -3.64
C PHE A 24 -3.86 -0.88 -4.12
N THR A 25 -3.02 -1.48 -4.96
CA THR A 25 -3.07 -2.88 -5.34
C THR A 25 -1.70 -3.48 -5.04
N ALA A 26 -1.66 -4.60 -4.33
CA ALA A 26 -0.45 -5.38 -4.10
C ALA A 26 -0.57 -6.74 -4.77
N ASN A 27 0.52 -7.21 -5.36
CA ASN A 27 0.62 -8.54 -5.95
C ASN A 27 1.73 -9.33 -5.25
N ALA A 28 1.51 -10.64 -5.06
CA ALA A 28 2.49 -11.52 -4.45
C ALA A 28 2.42 -12.93 -5.05
N PRO A 29 3.50 -13.73 -4.97
CA PRO A 29 3.42 -15.16 -5.21
C PRO A 29 2.51 -15.80 -4.17
N SER A 30 1.63 -16.70 -4.60
CA SER A 30 0.55 -17.27 -3.78
C SER A 30 1.02 -18.40 -2.82
N ASN A 31 2.33 -18.61 -2.69
CA ASN A 31 2.92 -19.61 -1.78
C ASN A 31 3.32 -19.02 -0.41
N PHE A 32 3.17 -17.71 -0.20
CA PHE A 32 3.36 -17.03 1.08
C PHE A 32 2.20 -16.07 1.35
N PRO A 33 1.85 -15.79 2.62
CA PRO A 33 0.88 -14.75 2.94
C PRO A 33 1.32 -13.39 2.37
N MET A 34 0.36 -12.60 1.93
CA MET A 34 0.57 -11.21 1.50
C MET A 34 -0.08 -10.27 2.50
N SER A 35 0.62 -9.19 2.87
CA SER A 35 0.05 -8.11 3.68
C SER A 35 0.67 -6.77 3.33
N ALA A 36 -0.12 -5.96 2.67
CA ALA A 36 0.22 -4.60 2.29
C ALA A 36 -0.49 -3.65 3.27
N VAL A 37 0.28 -2.88 4.04
CA VAL A 37 -0.25 -2.00 5.09
C VAL A 37 0.08 -0.55 4.78
N LEU A 38 -0.95 0.29 4.74
CA LEU A 38 -0.80 1.73 4.58
C LEU A 38 -0.72 2.38 5.96
N TYR A 39 0.46 2.92 6.28
CA TYR A 39 0.69 3.69 7.49
C TYR A 39 0.56 5.18 7.22
N LYS A 40 -0.08 5.89 8.15
CA LYS A 40 -0.01 7.33 8.34
C LYS A 40 0.98 7.64 9.46
N ASN A 41 1.90 8.56 9.20
CA ASN A 41 2.88 9.08 10.16
C ASN A 41 3.63 7.99 10.93
N ASP A 42 3.99 6.90 10.23
CA ASP A 42 4.77 5.74 10.71
C ASP A 42 4.15 4.88 11.82
N ASN A 43 3.02 5.27 12.40
CA ASN A 43 2.46 4.57 13.57
C ASN A 43 0.95 4.30 13.51
N HIS A 44 0.23 4.92 12.57
CA HIS A 44 -1.21 4.74 12.45
C HIS A 44 -1.55 3.93 11.20
N ILE A 45 -2.27 2.82 11.34
CA ILE A 45 -2.70 2.00 10.20
C ILE A 45 -4.00 2.57 9.67
N GLU A 46 -4.00 3.02 8.41
CA GLU A 46 -5.20 3.51 7.73
C GLU A 46 -5.92 2.39 6.97
N LEU A 47 -5.14 1.56 6.25
CA LEU A 47 -5.67 0.51 5.39
C LEU A 47 -4.76 -0.71 5.38
N ILE A 48 -5.36 -1.88 5.18
CA ILE A 48 -4.66 -3.15 5.02
C ILE A 48 -5.32 -3.99 3.93
N ALA A 49 -4.53 -4.63 3.08
CA ALA A 49 -4.98 -5.75 2.25
C ALA A 49 -4.17 -6.99 2.64
N HIS A 50 -4.87 -8.10 2.91
CA HIS A 50 -4.29 -9.34 3.38
C HIS A 50 -4.83 -10.50 2.55
N GLU A 51 -3.94 -11.37 2.09
CA GLU A 51 -4.30 -12.62 1.40
C GLU A 51 -3.53 -13.79 1.99
N GLN A 52 -4.23 -14.92 2.10
CA GLN A 52 -3.64 -16.20 2.48
C GLN A 52 -3.17 -16.95 1.23
N PRO A 53 -2.20 -17.88 1.35
CA PRO A 53 -1.73 -18.66 0.22
C PRO A 53 -2.87 -19.37 -0.54
N GLY A 54 -3.09 -19.00 -1.81
CA GLY A 54 -4.15 -19.55 -2.67
C GLY A 54 -3.75 -20.81 -3.47
N GLY A 55 -2.47 -21.18 -3.49
CA GLY A 55 -1.95 -22.29 -4.29
C GLY A 55 -0.80 -21.87 -5.21
N GLU A 56 -0.70 -22.47 -6.39
CA GLU A 56 0.31 -22.12 -7.41
C GLU A 56 -0.10 -20.86 -8.19
N GLY A 57 0.83 -19.92 -8.39
CA GLY A 57 0.60 -18.69 -9.17
C GLY A 57 0.93 -17.41 -8.41
N SER A 58 0.06 -16.42 -8.57
CA SER A 58 0.17 -15.10 -7.93
C SER A 58 -1.20 -14.58 -7.55
N ASP A 59 -1.29 -14.00 -6.36
CA ASP A 59 -2.50 -13.36 -5.84
C ASP A 59 -2.36 -11.84 -5.86
N THR A 60 -3.49 -11.17 -6.05
CA THR A 60 -3.59 -9.71 -6.04
C THR A 60 -4.65 -9.28 -5.03
N ALA A 61 -4.32 -8.31 -4.20
CA ALA A 61 -5.24 -7.71 -3.24
C ALA A 61 -5.25 -6.19 -3.38
N SER A 62 -6.36 -5.56 -3.04
CA SER A 62 -6.51 -4.11 -3.11
C SER A 62 -7.31 -3.58 -1.94
N ASN A 63 -6.97 -2.37 -1.51
CA ASN A 63 -7.81 -1.61 -0.58
C ASN A 63 -7.74 -0.12 -0.95
N GLY A 64 -8.71 0.66 -0.51
CA GLY A 64 -8.75 2.10 -0.74
C GLY A 64 -9.86 2.78 0.05
N ALA A 65 -9.64 4.04 0.37
CA ALA A 65 -10.59 4.86 1.13
C ALA A 65 -10.41 6.35 0.82
N ALA A 66 -11.43 7.13 1.16
CA ALA A 66 -11.30 8.58 1.30
C ALA A 66 -10.80 8.89 2.72
N LEU A 67 -9.64 9.53 2.82
CA LEU A 67 -8.96 9.86 4.09
C LEU A 67 -8.87 11.37 4.26
N MET A 68 -9.15 11.87 5.45
CA MET A 68 -8.81 13.24 5.82
C MET A 68 -7.33 13.30 6.20
N LEU A 69 -6.57 14.13 5.49
CA LEU A 69 -5.15 14.36 5.77
C LEU A 69 -4.92 15.83 6.07
N GLU A 70 -4.05 16.09 7.05
CA GLU A 70 -3.48 17.40 7.30
C GLU A 70 -2.29 17.64 6.35
N GLU A 71 -1.94 18.91 6.13
CA GLU A 71 -0.68 19.24 5.48
C GLU A 71 0.50 18.62 6.24
N GLY A 72 1.38 17.93 5.50
CA GLY A 72 2.54 17.24 6.04
C GLY A 72 2.28 15.82 6.56
N ASP A 73 1.03 15.35 6.63
CA ASP A 73 0.74 13.95 6.91
C ASP A 73 1.39 13.06 5.84
N ARG A 74 2.11 12.02 6.28
CA ARG A 74 2.84 11.10 5.41
C ARG A 74 2.18 9.74 5.38
N LEU A 75 1.87 9.27 4.19
CA LEU A 75 1.41 7.91 3.93
C LEU A 75 2.53 7.05 3.35
N LYS A 76 2.68 5.84 3.88
CA LYS A 76 3.65 4.85 3.41
C LYS A 76 3.05 3.47 3.31
N MET A 77 3.41 2.77 2.25
CA MET A 77 3.14 1.34 2.14
C MET A 77 4.27 0.54 2.76
N VAL A 78 3.93 -0.31 3.71
CA VAL A 78 4.87 -1.21 4.40
C VAL A 78 4.41 -2.65 4.24
N LEU A 79 5.36 -3.54 3.96
CA LEU A 79 5.17 -4.97 3.98
C LEU A 79 5.09 -5.45 5.44
N TRP A 80 3.99 -6.11 5.82
CA TRP A 80 3.89 -6.65 7.18
C TRP A 80 4.88 -7.80 7.41
N THR A 81 5.33 -7.97 8.65
CA THR A 81 6.27 -9.01 9.04
C THR A 81 5.81 -10.39 8.57
N ASP A 82 6.77 -11.17 8.05
CA ASP A 82 6.58 -12.53 7.53
C ASP A 82 5.57 -12.68 6.37
N THR A 83 5.33 -11.59 5.64
CA THR A 83 4.57 -11.61 4.38
C THR A 83 5.44 -11.27 3.17
N GLN A 84 4.90 -11.47 1.96
CA GLN A 84 5.58 -11.14 0.71
C GLN A 84 4.71 -10.26 -0.19
N ILE A 85 5.39 -9.36 -0.89
CA ILE A 85 4.91 -8.64 -2.07
C ILE A 85 5.99 -8.84 -3.13
N TRP A 86 5.58 -8.92 -4.38
CA TRP A 86 6.47 -9.07 -5.52
C TRP A 86 6.06 -8.13 -6.64
N ASP A 87 7.08 -7.55 -7.26
CA ASP A 87 6.93 -6.79 -8.49
C ASP A 87 8.10 -7.05 -9.43
N ASN A 88 7.95 -6.63 -10.68
CA ASN A 88 8.98 -6.69 -11.71
C ASN A 88 8.79 -5.54 -12.72
N SER A 89 9.44 -5.62 -13.89
CA SER A 89 9.30 -4.63 -14.95
C SER A 89 7.89 -4.46 -15.54
N ASN A 90 6.93 -5.30 -15.15
CA ASN A 90 5.53 -5.20 -15.57
C ASN A 90 4.66 -4.41 -14.58
N HIS A 91 5.21 -3.98 -13.43
CA HIS A 91 4.54 -3.10 -12.46
C HIS A 91 3.16 -3.63 -12.01
N HIS A 92 3.16 -4.82 -11.42
CA HIS A 92 1.96 -5.50 -10.94
C HIS A 92 1.32 -4.81 -9.73
N SER A 93 2.13 -4.16 -8.88
CA SER A 93 1.63 -3.42 -7.72
C SER A 93 1.47 -1.95 -8.06
N THR A 94 0.43 -1.31 -7.51
CA THR A 94 0.14 0.10 -7.76
C THR A 94 -0.22 0.83 -6.47
N PHE A 95 0.12 2.11 -6.44
CA PHE A 95 -0.39 3.06 -5.46
C PHE A 95 -0.92 4.28 -6.22
N SER A 96 -2.06 4.81 -5.81
CA SER A 96 -2.65 6.01 -6.39
C SER A 96 -3.33 6.83 -5.31
N GLY A 97 -3.14 8.14 -5.39
CA GLY A 97 -3.74 9.09 -4.47
C GLY A 97 -4.04 10.41 -5.16
N PHE A 98 -5.21 10.99 -4.89
CA PHE A 98 -5.55 12.32 -5.37
C PHE A 98 -6.47 13.06 -4.41
N LEU A 99 -6.35 14.39 -4.40
CA LEU A 99 -7.18 15.28 -3.59
C LEU A 99 -8.60 15.32 -4.18
N LEU A 100 -9.60 15.06 -3.35
CA LEU A 100 -11.01 15.24 -3.66
C LEU A 100 -11.48 16.65 -3.32
N PHE A 101 -11.21 17.10 -2.09
CA PHE A 101 -11.68 18.36 -1.56
C PHE A 101 -10.59 19.03 -0.71
N PRO A 102 -10.05 20.20 -1.11
CA PRO A 102 -9.17 21.00 -0.24
C PRO A 102 -9.96 21.56 0.96
N GLN A 103 -9.27 21.78 2.08
CA GLN A 103 -9.81 22.46 3.26
C GLN A 103 -8.92 23.60 3.74
#